data_AF-A0A946B3U0-F1
#
_entry.id   AF-A0A946B3U0-F1
#
_cell.length_a   1.000
_cell.length_b   1.000
_cell.length_c   1.000
_cell.angle_alpha   90.00
_cell.angle_beta   90.00
_cell.angle_gamma   90.00
#
_symmetry.space_group_name_H-M   'P 1'
#
loop_
_entity.id
_entity.type
_entity.pdbx_description
1 polymer ?
#
loop_
_entity_poly.entity_id
_entity_poly.type
_entity_poly.pdbx_seq_one_letter_code
_entity_poly.pdbx_strand_id
1 'polypeptide(L)'
;MEQSAGFTVSIGGDVNGDHHADIKVGTDPALASSSFVIFGAASSFAADIALNALDGTDGFRADHSGLVGAGSSGVAGVGDINGDSLDDLAAGLPPPLIRGWQPDQLT
;
A
#
# COMPACT_ATOMS: atom_id res chain seq x y z
N MET A 1 10.66 17.59 18.74
CA MET A 1 11.22 16.39 18.08
C MET A 1 10.35 16.15 16.87
N GLU A 2 10.81 16.56 15.70
CA GLU A 2 10.14 16.25 14.45
C GLU A 2 10.50 14.81 14.11
N GLN A 3 9.54 13.91 14.23
CA GLN A 3 9.75 12.52 13.81
C GLN A 3 9.67 12.50 12.29
N SER A 4 10.84 12.44 11.65
CA SER A 4 10.95 12.22 10.21
C SER A 4 10.46 10.80 9.92
N ALA A 5 9.23 10.67 9.46
CA ALA A 5 8.65 9.39 9.07
C ALA A 5 9.05 9.06 7.64
N GLY A 6 9.53 7.84 7.42
CA GLY A 6 9.83 7.27 6.10
C GLY A 6 8.56 6.98 5.30
N PHE A 7 7.80 8.03 4.97
CA PHE A 7 6.66 7.93 4.07
C PHE A 7 7.18 7.73 2.65
N THR A 8 6.86 6.59 2.04
CA THR A 8 6.94 6.51 0.58
C THR A 8 5.61 6.99 0.00
N VAL A 9 5.70 7.84 -1.02
CA VAL A 9 4.56 8.28 -1.82
C VAL A 9 4.80 7.80 -3.24
N SER A 10 3.83 7.09 -3.81
CA SER A 10 3.90 6.60 -5.19
C SER A 10 2.55 6.78 -5.88
N ILE A 11 2.56 6.87 -7.21
CA ILE A 11 1.34 6.95 -8.00
C ILE A 11 0.73 5.55 -8.14
N GLY A 12 -0.57 5.49 -7.91
CA GLY A 12 -1.35 4.28 -7.83
C GLY A 12 -1.65 3.64 -9.18
N GLY A 13 -1.85 4.49 -10.18
CA GLY A 13 -2.79 4.20 -11.25
C GLY A 13 -4.20 4.62 -10.84
N ASP A 14 -5.20 4.39 -11.70
CA ASP A 14 -6.62 4.53 -11.37
C ASP A 14 -7.17 3.17 -10.92
N VAL A 15 -7.24 2.95 -9.61
CA VAL A 15 -7.63 1.66 -9.01
C VAL A 15 -9.13 1.57 -8.72
N ASN A 16 -9.86 2.68 -8.84
CA ASN A 16 -11.30 2.75 -8.56
C ASN A 16 -12.17 3.00 -9.81
N GLY A 17 -11.54 3.28 -10.96
CA GLY A 17 -12.17 3.42 -12.27
C GLY A 17 -12.75 4.81 -12.55
N ASP A 18 -12.34 5.82 -11.80
CA ASP A 18 -12.87 7.18 -11.94
C ASP A 18 -12.08 8.07 -12.92
N HIS A 19 -11.07 7.49 -13.59
CA HIS A 19 -10.14 8.12 -14.52
C HIS A 19 -9.21 9.17 -13.88
N HIS A 20 -9.08 9.15 -12.56
CA HIS A 20 -8.10 9.93 -11.83
C HIS A 20 -7.06 9.00 -11.21
N ALA A 21 -5.78 9.36 -11.37
CA ALA A 21 -4.71 8.59 -10.76
C ALA A 21 -4.73 8.74 -9.23
N ASP A 22 -4.63 7.62 -8.54
CA ASP A 22 -4.65 7.50 -7.09
C ASP A 22 -3.25 7.64 -6.49
N ILE A 23 -3.20 7.83 -5.17
CA ILE A 23 -1.96 8.02 -4.41
C ILE A 23 -1.79 6.89 -3.42
N LYS A 24 -0.59 6.29 -3.39
CA LYS A 24 -0.17 5.31 -2.39
C LYS A 24 0.67 5.97 -1.32
N VAL A 25 0.34 5.70 -0.07
CA VAL A 25 1.09 6.15 1.10
C VAL A 25 1.48 4.93 1.93
N GLY A 26 2.78 4.65 2.00
CA GLY A 26 3.31 3.62 2.89
C GLY A 26 3.65 4.20 4.26
N THR A 27 3.35 3.47 5.34
CA THR A 27 3.81 3.86 6.68
C THR A 27 5.14 3.24 7.03
N ASP A 28 5.81 3.86 8.00
CA ASP A 28 7.08 3.39 8.54
C ASP A 28 6.94 1.94 9.04
N PRO A 29 7.83 1.02 8.59
CA PRO A 29 7.84 -0.38 9.03
C PRO A 29 7.86 -0.59 10.54
N ALA A 30 8.47 0.35 11.27
CA ALA A 30 8.62 0.29 12.71
C ALA A 30 7.40 0.83 13.47
N LEU A 31 6.50 1.57 12.79
CA LEU A 31 5.36 2.25 13.41
C LEU A 31 4.01 1.62 13.03
N ALA A 32 3.85 1.12 11.80
CA ALA A 32 2.65 0.42 11.38
C ALA A 32 2.88 -0.44 10.13
N SER A 33 2.32 -1.65 10.14
CA SER A 33 2.27 -2.55 8.99
C SER A 33 1.07 -2.19 8.08
N SER A 34 0.90 -0.93 7.71
CA SER A 34 -0.23 -0.50 6.88
C SER A 34 0.23 0.33 5.69
N SER A 35 -0.51 0.24 4.60
CA SER A 35 -0.41 1.15 3.47
C SER A 35 -1.79 1.73 3.22
N PHE A 36 -1.83 2.89 2.57
CA PHE A 36 -3.07 3.58 2.27
C PHE A 36 -3.11 3.88 0.77
N VAL A 37 -4.29 3.77 0.19
CA VAL A 37 -4.60 4.29 -1.13
C VAL A 37 -5.58 5.43 -0.93
N ILE A 38 -5.25 6.59 -1.46
CA ILE A 38 -6.10 7.78 -1.46
C ILE A 38 -6.57 7.96 -2.89
N PHE A 39 -7.89 8.05 -3.08
CA PHE A 39 -8.43 8.18 -4.43
C PHE A 39 -8.16 9.54 -5.03
N GLY A 40 -7.76 9.54 -6.30
CA GLY A 40 -7.69 10.71 -7.14
C GLY A 40 -9.05 11.38 -7.25
N ALA A 41 -9.06 12.69 -7.53
CA ALA A 41 -10.30 13.39 -7.80
C ALA A 41 -10.05 14.59 -8.72
N ALA A 42 -11.10 14.99 -9.45
CA ALA A 42 -11.09 16.24 -10.21
C ALA A 42 -11.03 17.48 -9.29
N SER A 43 -11.55 17.36 -8.07
CA SER A 43 -11.49 18.38 -7.03
C SER A 43 -10.15 18.39 -6.30
N SER A 44 -9.78 19.54 -5.72
CA SER A 44 -8.61 19.64 -4.85
C SER A 44 -8.76 18.81 -3.58
N PHE A 45 -7.65 18.21 -3.13
CA PHE A 45 -7.56 17.58 -1.82
C PHE A 45 -7.64 18.59 -0.67
N ALA A 46 -8.11 18.13 0.48
CA ALA A 46 -7.90 18.86 1.73
C ALA A 46 -6.39 18.98 2.04
N ALA A 47 -6.01 20.04 2.73
CA ALA A 47 -4.61 20.26 3.12
C ALA A 47 -4.08 19.13 4.03
N ASP A 48 -4.99 18.55 4.83
CA ASP A 48 -4.73 17.42 5.71
C ASP A 48 -5.67 16.27 5.34
N ILE A 49 -5.12 15.07 5.17
CA ILE A 49 -5.88 13.85 4.95
C ILE A 49 -5.72 12.94 6.16
N ALA A 50 -6.83 12.66 6.85
CA ALA A 50 -6.85 11.74 7.97
C ALA A 50 -6.88 10.29 7.46
N LEU A 51 -5.71 9.66 7.35
CA LEU A 51 -5.58 8.30 6.80
C LEU A 51 -6.41 7.23 7.53
N ASN A 52 -6.72 7.45 8.81
CA ASN A 52 -7.55 6.56 9.62
C ASN A 52 -9.06 6.78 9.41
N ALA A 53 -9.45 7.78 8.64
CA ALA A 53 -10.84 8.10 8.31
C ALA A 53 -11.25 7.67 6.89
N LEU A 54 -10.31 7.12 6.11
CA LEU A 54 -10.61 6.59 4.78
C LEU A 54 -11.67 5.49 4.86
N ASP A 55 -12.73 5.61 4.06
CA ASP A 55 -13.95 4.81 4.21
C ASP A 55 -14.38 4.02 2.95
N GLY A 56 -13.57 4.06 1.90
CA GLY A 56 -13.85 3.47 0.61
C GLY A 56 -14.46 4.42 -0.40
N THR A 57 -14.81 5.66 -0.02
CA THR A 57 -15.22 6.71 -0.95
C THR A 57 -14.09 7.67 -1.32
N ASP A 58 -13.12 7.83 -0.42
CA ASP A 58 -11.95 8.70 -0.55
C ASP A 58 -10.62 7.93 -0.53
N GLY A 59 -10.70 6.61 -0.44
CA GLY A 59 -9.55 5.71 -0.37
C GLY A 59 -9.78 4.56 0.58
N PHE A 60 -8.74 3.77 0.83
CA PHE A 60 -8.80 2.65 1.76
C PHE A 60 -7.44 2.33 2.40
N ARG A 61 -7.51 1.57 3.48
CA ARG A 61 -6.36 1.05 4.22
C ARG A 61 -6.10 -0.41 3.84
N ALA A 62 -4.84 -0.72 3.53
CA ALA A 62 -4.33 -2.07 3.34
C ALA A 62 -3.45 -2.47 4.53
N ASP A 63 -3.87 -3.50 5.27
CA ASP A 63 -3.16 -4.01 6.45
C ASP A 63 -2.27 -5.21 6.13
N HIS A 64 -1.06 -5.21 6.71
CA HIS A 64 -0.01 -6.22 6.56
C HIS A 64 0.32 -6.87 7.92
N SER A 65 -0.70 -7.08 8.76
CA SER A 65 -0.54 -7.56 10.14
C SER A 65 0.28 -8.86 10.22
N GLY A 66 1.25 -8.92 11.13
CA GLY A 66 2.09 -10.11 11.37
C GLY A 66 3.44 -10.11 10.67
N LEU A 67 3.77 -9.05 9.93
CA LEU A 67 5.00 -8.94 9.17
C LEU A 67 5.86 -7.79 9.70
N VAL A 68 6.74 -8.13 10.63
CA VAL A 68 7.75 -7.19 11.13
C VAL A 68 8.70 -6.86 9.97
N GLY A 69 8.82 -5.58 9.61
CA GLY A 69 9.70 -5.12 8.53
C GLY A 69 9.06 -5.02 7.13
N ALA A 70 7.75 -5.21 6.99
CA ALA A 70 7.01 -5.03 5.72
C ALA A 70 6.75 -3.56 5.33
N GLY A 71 7.45 -2.62 5.96
CA GLY A 71 7.14 -1.20 5.79
C GLY A 71 7.39 -0.70 4.39
N SER A 72 6.78 0.44 4.08
CA SER A 72 6.81 1.26 2.85
C SER A 72 6.77 0.57 1.47
N SER A 73 7.46 -0.55 1.26
CA SER A 73 7.56 -1.33 0.03
C SER A 73 6.44 -2.38 -0.12
N GLY A 74 5.48 -2.41 0.80
CA GLY A 74 4.48 -3.48 0.88
C GLY A 74 3.43 -3.45 -0.22
N VAL A 75 3.19 -2.33 -0.90
CA VAL A 75 2.21 -2.22 -2.00
C VAL A 75 2.79 -1.44 -3.18
N ALA A 76 2.69 -1.99 -4.39
CA ALA A 76 3.14 -1.38 -5.63
C ALA A 76 2.01 -1.33 -6.68
N GLY A 77 2.06 -0.37 -7.59
CA GLY A 77 1.19 -0.35 -8.78
C GLY A 77 1.75 -1.23 -9.86
N VAL A 78 0.90 -2.06 -10.43
CA VAL A 78 1.32 -3.01 -11.46
C VAL A 78 0.54 -2.85 -12.78
N GLY A 79 -0.35 -1.86 -12.84
CA GLY A 79 -1.24 -1.61 -13.98
C GLY A 79 -2.37 -2.64 -14.05
N ASP A 80 -3.25 -2.51 -15.03
CA ASP A 80 -4.28 -3.53 -15.30
C ASP A 80 -3.65 -4.86 -15.78
N ILE A 81 -3.59 -5.84 -14.88
CA ILE A 81 -3.10 -7.20 -15.14
C ILE A 81 -4.25 -8.12 -15.60
N ASN A 82 -5.47 -7.86 -15.14
CA ASN A 82 -6.58 -8.78 -15.26
C ASN A 82 -7.54 -8.48 -16.43
N GLY A 83 -7.42 -7.30 -17.05
CA GLY A 83 -8.16 -6.85 -18.22
C GLY A 83 -9.52 -6.21 -17.91
N ASP A 84 -9.75 -5.72 -16.69
CA ASP A 84 -11.00 -5.09 -16.27
C ASP A 84 -11.00 -3.55 -16.41
N SER A 85 -9.91 -2.99 -16.94
CA SER A 85 -9.68 -1.55 -17.10
C SER A 85 -9.45 -0.79 -15.79
N LEU A 86 -9.14 -1.47 -14.69
CA LEU A 86 -8.69 -0.87 -13.43
C LEU A 86 -7.20 -1.16 -13.23
N ASP A 87 -6.45 -0.18 -12.72
CA ASP A 87 -5.04 -0.44 -12.38
C ASP A 87 -4.94 -1.33 -11.12
N ASP A 88 -4.22 -2.45 -11.24
CA ASP A 88 -4.06 -3.39 -10.14
C ASP A 88 -2.92 -3.02 -9.18
N LEU A 89 -3.03 -3.58 -7.97
CA LEU A 89 -2.06 -3.45 -6.88
C LEU A 89 -1.42 -4.78 -6.53
N ALA A 90 -0.09 -4.78 -6.38
CA ALA A 90 0.63 -5.93 -5.85
C ALA A 90 1.10 -5.66 -4.42
N ALA A 91 0.92 -6.63 -3.52
CA ALA A 91 1.42 -6.54 -2.16
C ALA A 91 2.64 -7.44 -1.92
N GLY A 92 3.79 -6.83 -1.65
CA GLY A 92 5.05 -7.51 -1.34
C GLY A 92 5.20 -7.74 0.16
N LEU A 93 5.19 -9.00 0.59
CA LEU A 93 5.37 -9.36 2.00
C LEU A 93 6.80 -9.88 2.19
N PRO A 94 7.57 -9.36 3.17
CA PRO A 94 8.81 -10.03 3.54
C PRO A 94 8.45 -11.46 3.94
N PRO A 95 9.26 -12.47 3.53
CA PRO A 95 9.00 -13.83 3.95
C PRO A 95 8.87 -13.87 5.47
N PRO A 96 7.94 -14.68 6.03
CA PRO A 96 8.00 -14.94 7.46
C PRO A 96 9.44 -15.36 7.76
N LEU A 97 10.00 -14.89 8.88
CA LEU A 97 11.31 -15.38 9.32
C LEU A 97 11.15 -16.88 9.62
N ILE A 98 11.20 -17.73 8.59
CA ILE A 98 11.22 -19.17 8.74
C ILE A 98 12.63 -19.48 9.23
N ARG A 99 12.83 -19.43 10.54
CA ARG A 99 13.93 -20.17 11.16
C ARG A 99 13.64 -21.65 10.94
N GLY A 100 14.14 -22.22 9.85
CA GLY A 100 14.08 -23.66 9.60
C GLY A 100 13.66 -24.12 8.20
N TRP A 101 13.56 -23.24 7.19
CA TRP A 101 13.39 -23.74 5.82
C TRP A 101 14.70 -24.39 5.35
N GLN A 102 14.70 -25.72 5.27
CA GLN A 102 15.78 -26.50 4.65
C GLN A 102 15.28 -26.99 3.27
N PRO A 103 15.92 -26.58 2.16
CA PRO A 103 15.51 -26.99 0.82
C PRO A 103 15.71 -28.48 0.49
N ASP A 104 16.21 -29.30 1.42
CA ASP A 104 16.71 -30.66 1.15
C ASP A 104 15.76 -31.80 1.58
N GLN A 105 14.54 -31.53 2.04
CA GLN A 105 13.62 -32.58 2.54
C GLN A 105 12.52 -33.02 1.54
N LEU A 106 12.74 -32.86 0.23
CA LEU A 106 11.88 -33.47 -0.78
C LEU A 106 12.71 -34.41 -1.68
N THR A 107 12.83 -35.67 -1.24
CA THR A 107 13.18 -36.82 -2.07
C THR A 107 12.08 -37.86 -1.97
#